data_AF-A0A2V7Y5G9-F1
#
_entry.id   AF-A0A2V7Y5G9-F1
#
_cell.length_a   1.000
_cell.length_b   1.000
_cell.length_c   1.000
_cell.angle_alpha   90.00
_cell.angle_beta   90.00
_cell.angle_gamma   90.00
#
_symmetry.space_group_name_H-M   'P 1'
#
loop_
_entity.id
_entity.type
_entity.pdbx_description
1 polymer ?
#
loop_
_entity_poly.entity_id
_entity_poly.type
_entity_poly.pdbx_seq_one_letter_code
_entity_poly.pdbx_strand_id
1 'polypeptide(L)'
;MNNGLKFLSLAVFAGALSACATSGDVDKKIADAQAATNKKIDSVEGQIEDLQNKQKSTDANLAQTNVRVEQLSKEAQDALKRAQEAGVLAKGKVVFQQTFSEDRVRFKLNSYELNKDSQTALDEFANKVKGINEQYWVEVQGHTDDTGGAKYNDDLGQRRADSVRRYLSRQDSVPLNRMSTISYGDTLPVASNKTKKGRSENRRVVLVVLE
;
A
#
# COMPACT_ATOMS: atom_id res chain seq x y z
N MET A 1 -40.25 12.77 -47.59
CA MET A 1 -39.63 14.12 -47.65
C MET A 1 -38.17 13.89 -48.00
N ASN A 2 -37.85 13.47 -49.22
CA ASN A 2 -37.93 14.15 -50.52
C ASN A 2 -36.83 15.21 -50.71
N ASN A 3 -36.11 15.02 -51.82
CA ASN A 3 -35.25 15.93 -52.56
C ASN A 3 -33.81 16.11 -52.04
N GLY A 4 -32.77 15.85 -52.82
CA GLY A 4 -32.74 15.54 -54.25
C GLY A 4 -31.34 15.78 -54.78
N LEU A 5 -30.84 14.79 -55.48
CA LEU A 5 -29.66 14.83 -56.33
C LEU A 5 -29.76 16.04 -57.28
N LYS A 6 -29.00 17.12 -57.03
CA LYS A 6 -28.92 18.24 -57.97
C LYS A 6 -27.68 18.10 -58.83
N PHE A 7 -27.86 17.39 -59.94
CA PHE A 7 -27.17 17.70 -61.18
C PHE A 7 -27.38 19.19 -61.47
N LEU A 8 -26.31 19.98 -61.49
CA LEU A 8 -26.32 21.28 -62.15
C LEU A 8 -25.55 21.13 -63.45
N SER A 9 -26.29 20.73 -64.48
CA SER A 9 -25.88 20.80 -65.88
C SER A 9 -25.63 22.26 -66.25
N LEU A 10 -24.40 22.53 -66.67
CA LEU A 10 -23.92 23.82 -67.13
C LEU A 10 -24.60 24.14 -68.48
N ALA A 11 -25.50 25.13 -68.48
CA ALA A 11 -26.05 25.69 -69.71
C ALA A 11 -24.96 26.50 -70.42
N VAL A 12 -24.74 26.16 -71.68
CA VAL A 12 -23.86 26.83 -72.63
C VAL A 12 -24.32 28.28 -72.82
N PHE A 13 -23.47 29.24 -72.46
CA PHE A 13 -23.58 30.62 -72.94
C PHE A 13 -22.39 30.90 -73.86
N ALA A 14 -22.67 30.87 -75.16
CA ALA A 14 -21.73 31.27 -76.20
C ALA A 14 -21.60 32.80 -76.20
N GLY A 15 -20.54 33.31 -75.57
CA GLY A 15 -20.10 34.69 -75.65
C GLY A 15 -18.67 34.71 -76.16
N ALA A 16 -18.47 35.22 -77.39
CA ALA A 16 -17.20 35.23 -78.09
C ALA A 16 -16.13 36.08 -77.38
N LEU A 17 -15.12 35.43 -76.83
CA LEU A 17 -13.75 35.95 -76.75
C LEU A 17 -12.83 34.84 -77.26
N SER A 18 -12.46 34.91 -78.54
CA SER A 18 -11.38 34.12 -79.11
C SER A 18 -10.06 34.59 -78.51
N ALA A 19 -9.74 34.10 -77.32
CA ALA A 19 -8.38 33.94 -76.86
C ALA A 19 -8.07 32.44 -77.00
N CYS A 20 -7.63 32.03 -78.18
CA CYS A 20 -6.99 30.73 -78.36
C CYS A 20 -5.73 30.76 -77.49
N ALA A 21 -5.80 30.21 -76.29
CA ALA A 21 -4.60 29.84 -75.55
C ALA A 21 -3.82 28.91 -76.49
N THR A 22 -2.61 29.33 -76.88
CA THR A 22 -1.76 28.51 -77.74
C THR A 22 -1.40 27.24 -76.97
N SER A 23 -1.14 26.12 -77.66
CA SER A 23 -0.74 24.87 -76.99
C SER A 23 0.40 25.08 -75.99
N GLY A 24 1.34 25.99 -76.31
CA GLY A 24 2.43 26.39 -75.42
C GLY A 24 2.00 27.06 -74.10
N ASP A 25 0.90 27.82 -74.06
CA ASP A 25 0.40 28.43 -72.82
C ASP A 25 -0.26 27.40 -71.90
N VAL A 26 -0.93 26.39 -72.50
CA VAL A 26 -1.52 25.27 -71.77
C VAL A 26 -0.43 24.36 -71.22
N ASP A 27 0.57 24.02 -72.04
CA ASP A 27 1.72 23.19 -71.64
C ASP A 27 2.51 23.84 -70.50
N LYS A 28 2.71 25.16 -70.54
CA LYS A 28 3.37 25.91 -69.46
C LYS A 28 2.58 25.85 -68.14
N LYS A 29 1.27 26.05 -68.18
CA LYS A 29 0.41 25.96 -66.97
C LYS A 29 0.40 24.54 -66.39
N ILE A 30 0.41 23.51 -67.25
CA ILE A 30 0.52 22.12 -66.84
C ILE A 30 1.87 21.86 -66.17
N ALA A 31 2.97 22.35 -66.77
CA ALA A 31 4.31 22.21 -66.20
C ALA A 31 4.45 22.93 -64.85
N ASP A 32 3.93 24.15 -64.71
CA ASP A 32 3.94 24.90 -63.45
C ASP A 32 3.11 24.20 -62.36
N ALA A 33 1.95 23.65 -62.73
CA ALA A 33 1.11 22.87 -61.81
C ALA A 33 1.77 21.53 -61.40
N GLN A 34 2.45 20.85 -62.32
CA GLN A 34 3.23 19.65 -62.04
C GLN A 34 4.41 19.97 -61.12
N ALA A 35 5.15 21.05 -61.37
CA ALA A 35 6.25 21.48 -60.51
C ALA A 35 5.78 21.84 -59.08
N ALA A 36 4.65 22.54 -58.96
CA ALA A 36 4.04 22.85 -57.66
C ALA A 36 3.55 21.59 -56.94
N THR A 37 3.08 20.58 -57.69
CA THR A 37 2.66 19.28 -57.14
C THR A 37 3.86 18.46 -56.68
N ASN A 38 4.92 18.37 -57.48
CA ASN A 38 6.17 17.68 -57.12
C ASN A 38 6.78 18.27 -55.85
N LYS A 39 6.82 19.61 -55.73
CA LYS A 39 7.30 20.27 -54.50
C LYS A 39 6.48 19.92 -53.26
N LYS A 40 5.16 19.70 -53.40
CA LYS A 40 4.31 19.24 -52.30
C LYS A 40 4.55 17.76 -51.98
N ILE A 41 4.78 16.94 -53.00
CA ILE A 41 5.13 15.51 -52.84
C ILE A 41 6.44 15.40 -52.05
N ASP A 42 7.50 16.10 -52.46
CA ASP A 42 8.80 16.10 -51.77
C ASP A 42 8.65 16.54 -50.29
N SER A 43 7.81 17.56 -50.03
CA SER A 43 7.53 18.04 -48.68
C SER A 43 6.77 17.00 -47.84
N VAL A 44 5.82 16.28 -48.43
CA VAL A 44 5.04 15.25 -47.74
C VAL A 44 5.91 14.01 -47.48
N GLU A 45 6.77 13.63 -48.43
CA GLU A 45 7.72 12.54 -48.28
C GLU A 45 8.69 12.80 -47.11
N GLY A 46 9.24 14.02 -47.02
CA GLY A 46 10.07 14.42 -45.88
C GLY A 46 9.33 14.37 -44.54
N GLN A 47 8.07 14.82 -44.50
CA GLN A 47 7.24 14.72 -43.29
C GLN A 47 6.94 13.26 -42.90
N ILE A 48 6.73 12.37 -43.88
CA ILE A 48 6.51 10.94 -43.64
C ILE A 48 7.78 10.30 -43.06
N GLU A 49 8.96 10.64 -43.58
CA GLU A 49 10.23 10.14 -43.06
C GLU A 49 10.47 10.57 -41.60
N ASP A 50 10.21 11.85 -41.29
CA ASP A 50 10.29 12.37 -39.91
C ASP A 50 9.33 11.65 -38.97
N LEU A 51 8.08 11.42 -39.41
CA LEU A 51 7.08 10.70 -38.62
C LEU A 51 7.47 9.24 -38.40
N GLN A 52 8.02 8.56 -39.41
CA GLN A 52 8.52 7.19 -39.27
C GLN A 52 9.69 7.11 -38.29
N ASN A 53 10.61 8.06 -38.35
CA ASN A 53 11.74 8.14 -37.42
C ASN A 53 11.27 8.41 -35.97
N LYS A 54 10.29 9.31 -35.81
CA LYS A 54 9.66 9.58 -34.52
C LYS A 54 8.90 8.37 -33.97
N GLN A 55 8.18 7.64 -34.83
CA GLN A 55 7.48 6.42 -34.45
C GLN A 55 8.46 5.35 -33.97
N LYS A 56 9.53 5.08 -34.71
CA LYS A 56 10.61 4.15 -34.28
C LYS A 56 11.20 4.54 -32.93
N SER A 57 11.44 5.84 -32.70
CA SER A 57 11.95 6.31 -31.40
C SER A 57 10.95 6.11 -30.25
N THR A 58 9.66 6.29 -30.54
CA THR A 58 8.57 6.10 -29.56
C THR A 58 8.43 4.62 -29.21
N ASP A 59 8.49 3.74 -30.20
CA ASP A 59 8.42 2.29 -30.02
C ASP A 59 9.61 1.78 -29.21
N ALA A 60 10.83 2.29 -29.46
CA ALA A 60 12.01 1.96 -28.67
C ALA A 60 11.89 2.42 -27.21
N ASN A 61 11.39 3.64 -26.98
CA ASN A 61 11.15 4.15 -25.63
C ASN A 61 10.05 3.36 -24.90
N LEU A 62 9.01 2.95 -25.61
CA LEU A 62 7.93 2.11 -25.05
C LEU A 62 8.46 0.74 -24.64
N ALA A 63 9.25 0.09 -25.51
CA ALA A 63 9.89 -1.18 -25.20
C ALA A 63 10.79 -1.07 -23.96
N GLN A 64 11.61 -0.02 -23.87
CA GLN A 64 12.46 0.24 -22.71
C GLN A 64 11.64 0.50 -21.43
N THR A 65 10.53 1.22 -21.55
CA THR A 65 9.64 1.51 -20.42
C THR A 65 9.00 0.24 -19.90
N ASN A 66 8.53 -0.65 -20.78
CA ASN A 66 7.94 -1.93 -20.39
C ASN A 66 8.93 -2.79 -19.60
N VAL A 67 10.20 -2.87 -20.06
CA VAL A 67 11.26 -3.59 -19.32
C VAL A 67 11.51 -2.97 -17.95
N ARG A 68 11.54 -1.64 -17.84
CA ARG A 68 11.72 -0.95 -16.54
C ARG A 68 10.53 -1.21 -15.60
N VAL A 69 9.30 -1.22 -16.10
CA VAL A 69 8.10 -1.51 -15.31
C VAL A 69 8.15 -2.95 -14.78
N GLU A 70 8.52 -3.91 -15.63
CA GLU A 70 8.71 -5.31 -15.21
C GLU A 70 9.79 -5.42 -14.14
N GLN A 71 10.95 -4.78 -14.33
CA GLN A 71 12.03 -4.79 -13.35
C GLN A 71 11.61 -4.16 -12.02
N LEU A 72 10.96 -2.99 -12.05
CA LEU A 72 10.47 -2.32 -10.83
C LEU A 72 9.42 -3.16 -10.10
N SER A 73 8.54 -3.85 -10.83
CA SER A 73 7.54 -4.73 -10.22
C SER A 73 8.20 -5.91 -9.50
N LYS A 74 9.24 -6.51 -10.10
CA LYS A 74 10.01 -7.58 -9.48
C LYS A 74 10.78 -7.08 -8.26
N GLU A 75 11.44 -5.93 -8.36
CA GLU A 75 12.17 -5.32 -7.24
C GLU A 75 11.23 -4.99 -6.07
N ALA A 76 10.04 -4.45 -6.35
CA ALA A 76 9.03 -4.17 -5.33
C ALA A 76 8.49 -5.45 -4.67
N GLN A 77 8.27 -6.52 -5.45
CA GLN A 77 7.88 -7.83 -4.91
C GLN A 77 8.98 -8.42 -4.03
N ASP A 78 10.24 -8.35 -4.46
CA ASP A 78 11.38 -8.86 -3.69
C ASP A 78 11.63 -8.03 -2.42
N ALA A 79 11.43 -6.72 -2.48
CA ALA A 79 11.51 -5.84 -1.31
C ALA A 79 10.38 -6.13 -0.32
N LEU A 80 9.15 -6.34 -0.82
CA LEU A 80 8.01 -6.73 0.01
C LEU A 80 8.24 -8.09 0.69
N LYS A 81 8.72 -9.08 -0.07
CA LYS A 81 9.06 -10.40 0.46
C LYS A 81 10.13 -10.30 1.55
N ARG A 82 11.22 -9.56 1.31
CA ARG A 82 12.26 -9.31 2.33
C ARG A 82 11.72 -8.60 3.56
N ALA A 83 10.83 -7.62 3.40
CA ALA A 83 10.20 -6.93 4.53
C ALA A 83 9.27 -7.85 5.33
N GLN A 84 8.52 -8.73 4.65
CA GLN A 84 7.68 -9.74 5.29
C GLN A 84 8.53 -10.78 6.03
N GLU A 85 9.56 -11.32 5.39
CA GLU A 85 10.50 -12.25 6.00
C GLU A 85 11.21 -11.62 7.21
N ALA A 86 11.69 -10.39 7.09
CA ALA A 86 12.28 -9.65 8.21
C ALA A 86 11.26 -9.40 9.35
N GLY A 87 10.00 -9.10 9.03
CA GLY A 87 8.93 -8.96 10.03
C GLY A 87 8.56 -10.27 10.72
N VAL A 88 8.65 -11.39 10.00
CA VAL A 88 8.47 -12.75 10.52
C VAL A 88 9.68 -13.19 11.35
N LEU A 89 10.90 -12.74 11.03
CA LEU A 89 12.10 -13.00 11.82
C LEU A 89 12.18 -12.12 13.08
N ALA A 90 11.65 -10.90 13.05
CA ALA A 90 11.60 -9.99 14.20
C ALA A 90 10.49 -10.36 15.21
N LYS A 91 9.45 -11.06 14.76
CA LYS A 91 8.40 -11.64 15.61
C LYS A 91 8.62 -13.15 15.64
N GLY A 92 9.42 -13.65 16.59
CA GLY A 92 9.52 -15.09 16.85
C GLY A 92 8.14 -15.73 16.73
N LYS A 93 8.02 -16.86 16.04
CA LYS A 93 6.73 -17.42 15.60
C LYS A 93 5.79 -17.46 16.80
N VAL A 94 4.69 -16.69 16.73
CA VAL A 94 3.77 -16.57 17.86
C VAL A 94 3.13 -17.94 18.09
N VAL A 95 3.50 -18.60 19.19
CA VAL A 95 2.95 -19.91 19.58
C VAL A 95 1.50 -19.74 20.02
N PHE A 96 1.25 -18.78 20.92
CA PHE A 96 -0.08 -18.32 21.30
C PHE A 96 -0.02 -16.99 22.04
N GLN A 97 -1.18 -16.36 22.23
CA GLN A 97 -1.32 -15.19 23.10
C GLN A 97 -2.50 -15.35 24.06
N GLN A 98 -2.42 -14.69 25.21
CA GLN A 98 -3.50 -14.62 26.19
C GLN A 98 -3.69 -13.18 26.66
N THR A 99 -4.94 -12.72 26.69
CA THR A 99 -5.28 -11.34 27.08
C THR A 99 -5.95 -11.30 28.44
N PHE A 100 -5.43 -10.42 29.30
CA PHE A 100 -5.86 -10.17 30.66
C PHE A 100 -6.40 -8.74 30.75
N SER A 101 -7.67 -8.56 30.42
CA SER A 101 -8.36 -7.26 30.44
C SER A 101 -9.02 -6.98 31.78
N GLU A 102 -9.33 -5.71 32.07
CA GLU A 102 -9.98 -5.34 33.32
C GLU A 102 -11.33 -6.01 33.53
N ASP A 103 -12.10 -6.26 32.47
CA ASP A 103 -13.40 -6.95 32.56
C ASP A 103 -13.30 -8.46 32.79
N ARG A 104 -12.19 -9.09 32.37
CA ARG A 104 -12.01 -10.56 32.44
C ARG A 104 -11.08 -11.01 33.55
N VAL A 105 -10.10 -10.19 33.90
CA VAL A 105 -9.02 -10.54 34.84
C VAL A 105 -8.66 -9.38 35.81
N ARG A 106 -9.44 -8.30 35.81
CA ARG A 106 -9.48 -7.19 36.80
C ARG A 106 -8.13 -6.75 37.41
N PHE A 107 -7.30 -6.08 36.61
CA PHE A 107 -6.51 -4.97 37.17
C PHE A 107 -7.50 -3.85 37.53
N LYS A 108 -7.54 -3.38 38.79
CA LYS A 108 -8.41 -2.23 39.14
C LYS A 108 -7.99 -0.99 38.33
N LEU A 109 -8.93 -0.07 38.10
CA LEU A 109 -8.64 1.26 37.53
C LEU A 109 -7.45 1.90 38.26
N ASN A 110 -6.44 2.37 37.52
CA ASN A 110 -5.17 2.93 38.05
C ASN A 110 -4.35 1.99 38.96
N SER A 111 -4.59 0.68 38.93
CA SER A 111 -3.85 -0.30 39.72
C SER A 111 -3.05 -1.27 38.85
N TYR A 112 -1.96 -1.75 39.43
CA TYR A 112 -1.11 -2.83 38.95
C TYR A 112 -1.18 -4.06 39.87
N GLU A 113 -2.09 -4.06 40.86
CA GLU A 113 -2.30 -5.18 41.78
C GLU A 113 -3.05 -6.32 41.10
N LEU A 114 -2.56 -7.55 41.31
CA LEU A 114 -3.17 -8.78 40.83
C LEU A 114 -4.10 -9.34 41.90
N ASN A 115 -5.39 -9.47 41.59
CA ASN A 115 -6.35 -10.11 42.49
C ASN A 115 -6.23 -11.65 42.40
N LYS A 116 -6.99 -12.37 43.23
CA LYS A 116 -6.92 -13.84 43.27
C LYS A 116 -7.30 -14.50 41.94
N ASP A 117 -8.28 -13.97 41.21
CA ASP A 117 -8.69 -14.50 39.91
C ASP A 117 -7.59 -14.28 38.86
N SER A 118 -6.91 -13.13 38.88
CA SER A 118 -5.75 -12.87 38.03
C SER A 118 -4.61 -13.81 38.33
N GLN A 119 -4.36 -14.07 39.61
CA GLN A 119 -3.33 -15.00 40.06
C GLN A 119 -3.59 -16.41 39.52
N THR A 120 -4.82 -16.92 39.69
CA THR A 120 -5.23 -18.22 39.13
C THR A 120 -5.05 -18.29 37.62
N ALA A 121 -5.50 -17.28 36.87
CA ALA A 121 -5.37 -17.26 35.40
C ALA A 121 -3.90 -17.19 34.94
N LEU A 122 -3.04 -16.48 35.70
CA LEU A 122 -1.61 -16.43 35.44
C LEU A 122 -0.91 -17.76 35.78
N ASP A 123 -1.38 -18.47 36.81
CA ASP A 123 -0.88 -19.81 37.15
C ASP A 123 -1.23 -20.82 36.04
N GLU A 124 -2.44 -20.76 35.49
CA GLU A 124 -2.84 -21.55 34.31
C GLU A 124 -1.97 -21.24 33.09
N PHE A 125 -1.71 -19.95 32.81
CA PHE A 125 -0.81 -19.54 31.75
C PHE A 125 0.60 -20.11 31.97
N ALA A 126 1.14 -19.99 33.19
CA ALA A 126 2.46 -20.51 33.52
C ALA A 126 2.55 -22.03 33.30
N ASN A 127 1.53 -22.79 33.70
CA ASN A 127 1.48 -24.23 33.48
C ASN A 127 1.46 -24.59 31.99
N LYS A 128 0.71 -23.83 31.18
CA LYS A 128 0.68 -24.02 29.72
C LYS A 128 2.03 -23.77 29.08
N VAL A 129 2.73 -22.72 29.51
CA VAL A 129 4.07 -22.37 28.99
C VAL A 129 5.13 -23.38 29.43
N LYS A 130 5.06 -23.92 30.65
CA LYS A 130 5.94 -25.00 31.13
C LYS A 130 5.83 -26.28 30.31
N GLY A 131 4.67 -26.54 29.71
CA GLY A 131 4.45 -27.69 28.82
C GLY A 131 5.09 -27.58 27.44
N ILE A 132 5.67 -26.42 27.10
CA ILE A 132 6.38 -26.20 25.83
C ILE A 132 7.80 -26.77 25.97
N ASN A 133 8.08 -27.83 25.21
CA ASN A 133 9.39 -28.51 25.21
C ASN A 133 10.46 -27.79 24.38
N GLU A 134 10.07 -26.81 23.56
CA GLU A 134 10.94 -26.01 22.69
C GLU A 134 11.47 -24.75 23.39
N GLN A 135 12.38 -24.03 22.74
CA GLN A 135 12.72 -22.68 23.21
C GLN A 135 11.51 -21.77 23.04
N TYR A 136 11.30 -20.90 24.02
CA TYR A 136 10.21 -19.93 23.97
C TYR A 136 10.64 -18.63 24.65
N TRP A 137 10.04 -17.54 24.19
CA TRP A 137 10.08 -16.22 24.82
C TRP A 137 8.66 -15.76 25.13
N VAL A 138 8.49 -14.98 26.19
CA VAL A 138 7.21 -14.39 26.58
C VAL A 138 7.36 -12.88 26.57
N GLU A 139 6.62 -12.21 25.69
CA GLU A 139 6.47 -10.76 25.71
C GLU A 139 5.22 -10.38 26.50
N VAL A 140 5.39 -9.55 27.52
CA VAL A 140 4.31 -9.01 28.35
C VAL A 140 4.01 -7.58 27.92
N GLN A 141 2.85 -7.37 27.31
CA GLN A 141 2.45 -6.09 26.72
C GLN A 141 1.42 -5.38 27.59
N GLY A 142 1.74 -4.18 28.09
CA GLY A 142 0.84 -3.38 28.90
C GLY A 142 0.11 -2.30 28.10
N HIS A 143 -1.22 -2.26 28.22
CA HIS A 143 -2.09 -1.28 27.56
C HIS A 143 -2.98 -0.51 28.55
N THR A 144 -3.36 0.70 28.15
CA THR A 144 -4.29 1.58 28.88
C THR A 144 -5.46 2.00 27.99
N ASP A 145 -6.43 2.69 28.58
CA ASP A 145 -7.36 3.50 27.80
C ASP A 145 -6.76 4.89 27.54
N ASP A 146 -7.49 5.75 26.85
CA ASP A 146 -7.08 7.12 26.53
C ASP A 146 -7.26 8.12 27.69
N THR A 147 -7.52 7.65 28.92
CA THR A 147 -7.74 8.54 30.06
C THR A 147 -6.40 8.93 30.68
N GLY A 148 -5.86 10.07 30.28
CA GLY A 148 -4.63 10.62 30.84
C GLY A 148 -3.70 11.18 29.76
N GLY A 149 -2.49 11.56 30.16
CA GLY A 149 -1.44 11.95 29.21
C GLY A 149 -0.70 10.74 28.66
N ALA A 150 -0.21 10.82 27.41
CA ALA A 150 0.51 9.71 26.75
C ALA A 150 1.65 9.14 27.61
N LYS A 151 2.47 10.01 28.23
CA LYS A 151 3.55 9.57 29.13
C LYS A 151 3.03 8.81 30.36
N TYR A 152 1.93 9.25 30.95
CA TYR A 152 1.33 8.57 32.09
C TYR A 152 0.80 7.19 31.69
N ASN A 153 0.18 7.09 30.51
CA ASN A 153 -0.35 5.85 29.96
C ASN A 153 0.75 4.84 29.65
N ASP A 154 1.87 5.30 29.09
CA ASP A 154 3.08 4.49 28.88
C ASP A 154 3.67 3.97 30.20
N ASP A 155 3.87 4.86 31.18
CA ASP A 155 4.39 4.48 32.50
C ASP A 155 3.44 3.49 33.24
N LEU A 156 2.12 3.68 33.12
CA LEU A 156 1.11 2.81 33.73
C LEU A 156 1.07 1.44 33.06
N GLY A 157 1.09 1.39 31.73
CA GLY A 157 1.15 0.15 30.98
C GLY A 157 2.43 -0.64 31.31
N GLN A 158 3.58 0.03 31.41
CA GLN A 158 4.84 -0.60 31.78
C GLN A 158 4.76 -1.22 33.19
N ARG A 159 4.23 -0.48 34.18
CA ARG A 159 4.05 -1.01 35.55
C ARG A 159 3.14 -2.24 35.60
N ARG A 160 2.09 -2.28 34.77
CA ARG A 160 1.19 -3.44 34.67
C ARG A 160 1.93 -4.66 34.09
N ALA A 161 2.68 -4.45 33.00
CA ALA A 161 3.50 -5.50 32.40
C ALA A 161 4.55 -6.04 33.38
N ASP A 162 5.24 -5.15 34.10
CA ASP A 162 6.23 -5.52 35.12
C ASP A 162 5.60 -6.31 36.28
N SER A 163 4.41 -5.93 36.72
CA SER A 163 3.68 -6.64 37.78
C SER A 163 3.38 -8.08 37.37
N VAL A 164 2.90 -8.29 36.14
CA VAL A 164 2.65 -9.62 35.58
C VAL A 164 3.95 -10.42 35.45
N ARG A 165 5.01 -9.83 34.89
CA ARG A 165 6.33 -10.48 34.78
C ARG A 165 6.86 -10.91 36.14
N ARG A 166 6.79 -10.03 37.15
CA ARG A 166 7.20 -10.34 38.52
C ARG A 166 6.38 -11.46 39.12
N TYR A 167 5.08 -11.49 38.87
CA TYR A 167 4.22 -12.57 39.33
C TYR A 167 4.60 -13.91 38.70
N LEU A 168 4.71 -13.96 37.36
CA LEU A 168 5.09 -15.17 36.62
C LEU A 168 6.50 -15.68 36.98
N SER A 169 7.41 -14.79 37.39
CA SER A 169 8.74 -15.21 37.88
C SER A 169 8.73 -15.81 39.28
N ARG A 170 7.67 -15.63 40.07
CA ARG A 170 7.60 -16.22 41.42
C ARG A 170 7.51 -17.74 41.30
N GLN A 171 8.13 -18.42 42.27
CA GLN A 171 8.14 -19.88 42.37
C GLN A 171 8.70 -20.58 41.12
N ASP A 172 9.62 -19.91 40.41
CA ASP A 172 10.29 -20.39 39.19
C ASP A 172 9.31 -20.86 38.10
N SER A 173 8.16 -20.18 38.00
CA SER A 173 7.12 -20.55 37.05
C SER A 173 7.49 -20.24 35.60
N VAL A 174 8.02 -19.04 35.34
CA VAL A 174 8.61 -18.66 34.06
C VAL A 174 9.92 -17.92 34.32
N PRO A 175 11.07 -18.33 33.74
CA PRO A 175 12.35 -17.67 33.96
C PRO A 175 12.38 -16.20 33.50
N LEU A 176 12.95 -15.30 34.31
CA LEU A 176 13.01 -13.86 34.00
C LEU A 176 13.75 -13.51 32.70
N ASN A 177 14.72 -14.34 32.32
CA ASN A 177 15.49 -14.19 31.08
C ASN A 177 14.70 -14.58 29.83
N ARG A 178 13.60 -15.33 29.98
CA ARG A 178 12.66 -15.67 28.90
C ARG A 178 11.50 -14.69 28.79
N MET A 179 11.50 -13.62 29.59
CA MET A 179 10.42 -12.63 29.62
C MET A 179 10.93 -11.24 29.26
N SER A 180 10.23 -10.59 28.33
CA SER A 180 10.34 -9.15 28.06
C SER A 180 9.04 -8.44 28.44
N THR A 181 9.14 -7.16 28.73
CA THR A 181 8.00 -6.29 29.07
C THR A 181 8.04 -5.07 28.18
N ILE A 182 6.88 -4.70 27.62
CA ILE A 182 6.73 -3.50 26.79
C ILE A 182 5.41 -2.80 27.15
N SER A 183 5.40 -1.48 27.10
CA SER A 183 4.15 -0.72 27.10
C SER A 183 3.83 -0.18 25.73
N TYR A 184 2.54 -0.21 25.41
CA TYR A 184 1.98 0.49 24.26
C TYR A 184 1.09 1.67 24.70
N GLY A 185 0.97 1.93 26.00
CA GLY A 185 0.01 2.90 26.53
C GLY A 185 -1.38 2.76 25.91
N ASP A 186 -1.89 3.86 25.37
CA ASP A 186 -3.19 3.98 24.70
C ASP A 186 -3.11 3.90 23.17
N THR A 187 -1.93 3.65 22.61
CA THR A 187 -1.67 3.72 21.16
C THR A 187 -2.28 2.57 20.35
N LEU A 188 -2.58 1.44 21.01
CA LEU A 188 -3.15 0.23 20.39
C LEU A 188 -4.49 -0.17 21.05
N PRO A 189 -5.57 0.61 20.84
CA PRO A 189 -6.90 0.28 21.34
C PRO A 189 -7.52 -0.88 20.57
N VAL A 190 -8.22 -1.77 21.28
CA VAL A 190 -9.00 -2.88 20.71
C VAL A 190 -10.50 -2.57 20.69
N ALA A 191 -10.92 -1.54 21.41
CA ALA A 191 -12.30 -1.09 21.51
C ALA A 191 -12.43 0.43 21.60
N SER A 192 -13.65 0.94 21.47
CA SER A 192 -13.91 2.38 21.54
C SER A 192 -13.72 2.95 22.95
N ASN A 193 -12.79 3.89 23.10
CA ASN A 193 -12.59 4.61 24.35
C ASN A 193 -13.74 5.54 24.76
N LYS A 194 -14.71 5.78 23.86
CA LYS A 194 -15.88 6.62 24.15
C LYS A 194 -16.82 5.97 25.17
N THR A 195 -16.77 4.65 25.32
CA THR A 195 -17.66 3.91 26.23
C THR A 195 -16.90 3.35 27.43
N LYS A 196 -17.56 3.25 28.59
CA LYS A 196 -16.96 2.62 29.78
C LYS A 196 -16.52 1.17 29.50
N LYS A 197 -17.32 0.44 28.72
CA LYS A 197 -17.02 -0.93 28.31
C LYS A 197 -15.76 -0.99 27.45
N GLY A 198 -15.69 -0.21 26.38
CA GLY A 198 -14.52 -0.23 25.49
C GLY A 198 -13.23 0.24 26.18
N ARG A 199 -13.30 1.22 27.09
CA ARG A 199 -12.14 1.55 27.94
C ARG A 199 -11.70 0.38 28.82
N SER A 200 -12.64 -0.38 29.38
CA SER A 200 -12.33 -1.58 30.17
C SER A 200 -11.64 -2.66 29.36
N GLU A 201 -12.02 -2.83 28.08
CA GLU A 201 -11.38 -3.77 27.16
C GLU A 201 -9.96 -3.29 26.76
N ASN A 202 -9.77 -1.98 26.63
CA ASN A 202 -8.45 -1.40 26.31
C ASN A 202 -7.45 -1.49 27.47
N ARG A 203 -7.90 -1.35 28.72
CA ARG A 203 -7.10 -1.56 29.93
C ARG A 203 -6.81 -3.05 30.12
N ARG A 204 -5.74 -3.53 29.50
CA ARG A 204 -5.37 -4.95 29.45
C ARG A 204 -3.86 -5.18 29.49
N VAL A 205 -3.48 -6.41 29.82
CA VAL A 205 -2.15 -6.95 29.58
C VAL A 205 -2.26 -8.10 28.60
N VAL A 206 -1.41 -8.15 27.58
CA VAL A 206 -1.35 -9.26 26.63
C VAL A 206 -0.04 -10.01 26.84
N LEU A 207 -0.12 -11.31 27.05
CA LEU A 207 1.02 -12.22 27.12
C LEU A 207 1.14 -12.92 25.78
N VAL A 208 2.25 -12.68 25.07
CA VAL A 208 2.54 -13.27 23.77
C VAL A 208 3.69 -14.26 23.91
N VAL A 209 3.46 -15.52 23.58
CA VAL A 209 4.49 -16.55 23.57
C VAL A 209 5.04 -16.68 22.16
N LEU A 210 6.36 -16.57 22.06
CA LEU A 210 7.14 -16.60 20.82
C LEU A 210 8.04 -17.85 20.85
N GLU A 211 8.22 -18.47 19.69
CA GLU A 211 9.22 -19.52 19.44
C GLU A 211 10.59 -18.92 19.14
#